data_AF-A0A945K7N8-F1
#
_entry.id   AF-A0A945K7N8-F1
#
_cell.length_a   1.000
_cell.length_b   1.000
_cell.length_c   1.000
_cell.angle_alpha   90.00
_cell.angle_beta   90.00
_cell.angle_gamma   90.00
#
_symmetry.space_group_name_H-M   'P 1'
#
loop_
_entity.id
_entity.type
_entity.pdbx_description
1 polymer ?
#
loop_
_entity_poly.entity_id
_entity_poly.type
_entity_poly.pdbx_seq_one_letter_code
_entity_poly.pdbx_strand_id
1 'polypeptide(L)'
;MNNSVLQITSPLAAAVVSVEVKLGDQVFKGQPLANLESMKMQTLVTAPENAVITAVLVTSGDTIQAGQLLFEIEAGSATSESTEQVVSEPLGSGTLLDNLQTQLAYTSDAARPDAIQRRHKKGYRSARENLADLCDQNSFVEYGQLAVAAQRGRKDADSLKLETPADGVITGLATINS
;
A
#
# COMPACT_ATOMS: atom_id res chain seq x y z
N MET A 1 24.40 -34.52 -2.39
CA MET A 1 23.90 -33.21 -1.93
C MET A 1 22.38 -33.36 -1.90
N ASN A 2 21.79 -33.64 -0.74
CA ASN A 2 20.34 -33.84 -0.64
C ASN A 2 19.71 -32.48 -0.42
N ASN A 3 19.41 -31.77 -1.50
CA ASN A 3 18.53 -30.62 -1.37
C ASN A 3 17.12 -31.14 -1.05
N SER A 4 16.56 -30.65 0.06
CA SER A 4 15.24 -31.08 0.51
C SER A 4 14.21 -30.27 -0.26
N VAL A 5 13.56 -30.91 -1.23
CA VAL A 5 12.42 -30.33 -1.95
C VAL A 5 11.23 -30.35 -1.01
N LEU A 6 10.72 -29.17 -0.66
CA LEU A 6 9.50 -28.98 0.10
C LEU A 6 8.33 -28.73 -0.84
N GLN A 7 7.19 -29.32 -0.48
CA GLN A 7 5.95 -29.24 -1.22
C GLN A 7 4.97 -28.32 -0.50
N ILE A 8 4.49 -27.28 -1.20
CA ILE A 8 3.48 -26.37 -0.69
C ILE A 8 2.13 -26.79 -1.25
N THR A 9 1.24 -27.23 -0.37
CA THR A 9 -0.11 -27.69 -0.72
C THR A 9 -1.18 -26.69 -0.29
N SER A 10 -2.34 -26.71 -0.95
CA SER A 10 -3.47 -25.89 -0.56
C SER A 10 -4.06 -26.33 0.78
N PRO A 11 -4.33 -25.43 1.74
CA PRO A 11 -4.99 -25.78 2.99
C PRO A 11 -6.50 -26.04 2.82
N LEU A 12 -7.12 -25.54 1.74
CA LEU A 12 -8.57 -25.57 1.52
C LEU A 12 -8.91 -25.67 0.02
N ALA A 13 -10.17 -25.95 -0.30
CA ALA A 13 -10.65 -25.89 -1.68
C ALA A 13 -10.94 -24.42 -2.08
N ALA A 14 -10.28 -23.93 -3.14
CA ALA A 14 -10.26 -22.52 -3.52
C ALA A 14 -10.15 -22.34 -5.04
N ALA A 15 -10.30 -21.12 -5.53
CA ALA A 15 -9.84 -20.69 -6.84
C ALA A 15 -8.55 -19.86 -6.71
N VAL A 16 -7.60 -20.03 -7.63
CA VAL A 16 -6.37 -19.24 -7.66
C VAL A 16 -6.66 -17.88 -8.28
N VAL A 17 -6.48 -16.79 -7.53
CA VAL A 17 -6.70 -15.42 -8.01
C VAL A 17 -5.48 -14.91 -8.75
N SER A 18 -4.31 -15.03 -8.13
CA SER A 18 -3.03 -14.62 -8.69
C SER A 18 -1.91 -15.52 -8.19
N VAL A 19 -0.87 -15.66 -9.04
CA VAL A 19 0.40 -16.29 -8.72
C VAL A 19 1.47 -15.21 -8.83
N GLU A 20 2.17 -14.95 -7.73
CA GLU A 20 3.10 -13.83 -7.59
C GLU A 20 4.57 -14.22 -7.87
N VAL A 21 4.81 -15.50 -8.17
CA VAL A 21 6.16 -16.08 -8.36
C VAL A 21 6.27 -16.88 -9.65
N LYS A 22 7.48 -16.95 -10.19
CA LYS A 22 7.83 -17.75 -11.37
C LYS A 22 8.80 -18.86 -11.02
N LEU A 23 8.93 -19.82 -11.93
CA LEU A 23 9.94 -20.88 -11.81
C LEU A 23 11.34 -20.27 -11.78
N GLY A 24 12.12 -20.62 -10.76
CA GLY A 24 13.48 -20.13 -10.53
C GLY A 24 13.58 -18.92 -9.61
N ASP A 25 12.46 -18.33 -9.17
CA ASP A 25 12.49 -17.19 -8.27
C ASP A 25 12.96 -17.58 -6.87
N GLN A 26 13.80 -16.73 -6.26
CA GLN A 26 14.15 -16.83 -4.85
C GLN A 26 13.04 -16.19 -4.01
N VAL A 27 12.58 -16.93 -2.99
CA VAL A 27 11.53 -16.49 -2.08
C VAL A 27 12.02 -16.50 -0.64
N PHE A 28 11.59 -15.50 0.13
CA PHE A 28 11.93 -15.37 1.55
C PHE A 28 10.82 -15.93 2.44
N LYS A 29 11.17 -16.34 3.66
CA LYS A 29 10.19 -16.75 4.66
C LYS A 29 9.09 -15.69 4.83
N GLY A 30 7.83 -16.09 4.64
CA GLY A 30 6.66 -15.22 4.74
C GLY A 30 6.32 -14.45 3.47
N GLN A 31 7.13 -14.54 2.41
CA GLN A 31 6.82 -13.92 1.12
C GLN A 31 5.58 -14.57 0.48
N PRO A 32 4.62 -13.80 -0.06
CA PRO A 32 3.45 -14.35 -0.73
C PRO A 32 3.83 -15.02 -2.06
N LEU A 33 3.27 -16.20 -2.28
CA LEU A 33 3.45 -17.03 -3.48
C LEU A 33 2.21 -17.01 -4.38
N ALA A 34 1.03 -17.12 -3.78
CA ALA A 34 -0.25 -17.08 -4.47
C ALA A 34 -1.36 -16.53 -3.56
N ASN A 35 -2.39 -15.96 -4.18
CA ASN A 35 -3.61 -15.56 -3.51
C ASN A 35 -4.75 -16.49 -3.92
N LEU A 36 -5.40 -17.10 -2.92
CA LEU A 36 -6.49 -18.05 -3.11
C LEU A 36 -7.81 -17.40 -2.68
N GLU A 37 -8.88 -17.56 -3.46
CA GLU A 37 -10.23 -17.14 -3.08
C GLU A 37 -11.08 -18.37 -2.76
N SER A 38 -11.69 -18.37 -1.58
CA SER A 38 -12.71 -19.34 -1.22
C SER A 38 -13.81 -18.64 -0.42
N MET A 39 -15.07 -18.89 -0.77
CA MET A 39 -16.23 -18.33 -0.07
C MET A 39 -16.16 -16.79 0.13
N LYS A 40 -15.74 -16.04 -0.90
CA LYS A 40 -15.55 -14.57 -0.87
C LYS A 40 -14.45 -14.07 0.08
N MET A 41 -13.62 -14.97 0.61
CA MET A 41 -12.46 -14.66 1.42
C MET A 41 -11.18 -14.97 0.64
N GLN A 42 -10.20 -14.07 0.74
CA GLN A 42 -8.88 -14.26 0.15
C GLN A 42 -7.90 -14.79 1.21
N THR A 43 -7.09 -15.78 0.83
CA THR A 43 -6.07 -16.39 1.68
C THR A 43 -4.74 -16.40 0.94
N LEU A 44 -3.73 -15.80 1.57
CA LEU A 44 -2.37 -15.76 1.05
C LEU A 44 -1.65 -17.06 1.36
N VAL A 45 -1.08 -17.68 0.34
CA VAL A 45 -0.12 -18.78 0.47
C VAL A 45 1.27 -18.16 0.55
N THR A 46 1.96 -18.35 1.67
CA THR A 46 3.29 -17.76 1.92
C THR A 46 4.37 -18.83 1.96
N ALA A 47 5.61 -18.46 1.62
CA ALA A 47 6.76 -19.35 1.72
C ALA A 47 7.08 -19.69 3.20
N PRO A 48 7.28 -20.96 3.56
CA PRO A 48 7.58 -21.37 4.94
C PRO A 48 9.02 -21.02 5.37
N GLU A 49 9.94 -20.93 4.42
CA GLU A 49 11.35 -20.62 4.62
C GLU A 49 11.97 -20.01 3.34
N ASN A 50 13.27 -19.66 3.42
CA ASN A 50 14.00 -19.16 2.26
C ASN A 50 14.26 -20.32 1.28
N ALA A 51 13.76 -20.17 0.05
CA ALA A 51 13.81 -21.25 -0.92
C ALA A 51 13.82 -20.72 -2.35
N VAL A 52 14.11 -21.61 -3.31
CA VAL A 52 13.97 -21.34 -4.75
C VAL A 52 12.77 -22.10 -5.27
N ILE A 53 11.92 -21.45 -6.08
CA ILE A 53 10.79 -22.12 -6.73
C ILE A 53 11.32 -23.08 -7.81
N THR A 54 11.12 -24.38 -7.63
CA THR A 54 11.53 -25.40 -8.61
C THR A 54 10.40 -25.76 -9.56
N ALA A 55 9.15 -25.70 -9.10
CA ALA A 55 7.98 -25.92 -9.95
C ALA A 55 6.78 -25.07 -9.50
N VAL A 56 6.06 -24.53 -10.50
CA VAL A 56 4.76 -23.88 -10.35
C VAL A 56 3.72 -24.75 -11.05
N LEU A 57 2.81 -25.35 -10.29
CA LEU A 57 1.85 -26.35 -10.81
C LEU A 57 0.45 -25.78 -10.99
N VAL A 58 0.26 -24.49 -10.72
CA VAL A 58 -1.03 -23.80 -10.78
C VAL A 58 -0.93 -22.50 -11.55
N THR A 59 -2.02 -22.13 -12.21
CA THR A 59 -2.17 -20.87 -12.94
C THR A 59 -3.33 -20.06 -12.37
N SER A 60 -3.35 -18.75 -12.65
CA SER A 60 -4.46 -17.89 -12.24
C SER A 60 -5.76 -18.34 -12.92
N GLY A 61 -6.82 -18.48 -12.14
CA GLY A 61 -8.12 -18.99 -12.55
C GLY A 61 -8.33 -20.49 -12.29
N ASP A 62 -7.30 -21.25 -11.90
CA ASP A 62 -7.45 -22.67 -11.60
C ASP A 62 -8.27 -22.91 -10.33
N THR A 63 -9.10 -23.97 -10.35
CA THR A 63 -9.80 -24.46 -9.16
C THR A 63 -8.99 -25.55 -8.51
N ILE A 64 -8.68 -25.38 -7.23
CA ILE A 64 -7.83 -26.26 -6.43
C ILE A 64 -8.61 -26.91 -5.29
N GLN A 65 -8.23 -28.13 -4.92
CA GLN A 65 -8.78 -28.86 -3.79
C GLN A 65 -7.87 -28.75 -2.55
N ALA A 66 -8.42 -29.01 -1.37
CA ALA A 66 -7.62 -29.13 -0.15
C ALA A 66 -6.58 -30.25 -0.31
N GLY A 67 -5.33 -29.96 0.06
CA GLY A 67 -4.19 -30.88 -0.09
C GLY A 67 -3.58 -30.94 -1.50
N GLN A 68 -4.11 -30.21 -2.48
CA GLN A 68 -3.53 -30.16 -3.82
C GLN A 68 -2.18 -29.44 -3.81
N LEU A 69 -1.18 -30.01 -4.49
CA LEU A 69 0.14 -29.42 -4.63
C LEU A 69 0.10 -28.15 -5.50
N LEU A 70 0.67 -27.07 -4.99
CA LEU A 70 0.71 -25.75 -5.64
C LEU A 70 2.12 -25.42 -6.16
N PHE A 71 3.11 -25.57 -5.28
CA PHE A 71 4.50 -25.23 -5.56
C PHE A 71 5.44 -26.32 -5.04
N GLU A 72 6.52 -26.54 -5.77
CA GLU A 72 7.71 -27.20 -5.23
C GLU A 72 8.78 -26.13 -5.01
N ILE A 73 9.36 -26.16 -3.83
CA ILE A 73 10.43 -25.24 -3.44
C ILE A 73 11.63 -26.05 -2.94
N GLU A 74 12.82 -25.54 -3.19
CA GLU A 74 14.05 -26.16 -2.76
C GLU A 74 14.75 -25.24 -1.75
N ALA A 75 15.01 -25.75 -0.55
CA ALA A 75 15.65 -25.00 0.52
C ALA A 75 17.02 -24.50 0.05
N GLY A 76 17.13 -23.18 -0.14
CA GLY A 76 18.33 -22.52 -0.65
C GLY A 76 18.94 -21.66 0.45
N SER A 77 20.18 -21.93 0.82
CA SER A 77 20.96 -21.02 1.66
C SER A 77 21.39 -19.82 0.83
N ALA A 78 20.47 -18.88 0.62
CA ALA A 78 20.76 -17.58 0.01
C ALA A 78 20.97 -16.54 1.13
N THR A 79 22.21 -16.08 1.22
CA THR A 79 22.65 -14.93 2.00
C THR A 79 21.90 -13.69 1.58
N SER A 80 21.43 -12.91 2.54
CA SER A 80 20.77 -11.63 2.33
C SER A 80 21.57 -10.70 1.43
N GLU A 81 20.99 -10.33 0.30
CA GLU A 81 20.96 -8.94 -0.13
C GLU A 81 19.50 -8.52 -0.23
N SER A 82 18.99 -8.11 0.93
CA SER A 82 17.84 -7.23 1.05
C SER A 82 18.12 -5.98 0.21
N THR A 83 17.50 -5.88 -0.96
CA THR A 83 17.09 -4.56 -1.44
C THR A 83 15.70 -4.32 -0.90
N GLU A 84 15.61 -4.08 0.41
CA GLU A 84 14.63 -3.13 0.90
C GLU A 84 14.94 -1.84 0.16
N GLN A 85 14.17 -1.52 -0.87
CA GLN A 85 14.05 -0.14 -1.31
C GLN A 85 13.28 0.61 -0.22
N VAL A 86 13.97 0.86 0.90
CA VAL A 86 13.86 2.15 1.57
C VAL A 86 14.26 3.16 0.51
N VAL A 87 13.26 3.82 -0.07
CA VAL A 87 13.47 5.06 -0.79
C VAL A 87 13.91 6.06 0.28
N SER A 88 15.22 6.12 0.54
CA SER A 88 15.84 7.26 1.19
C SER A 88 15.78 8.40 0.18
N GLU A 89 14.61 9.03 0.11
CA GLU A 89 14.51 10.44 -0.27
C GLU A 89 15.63 11.20 0.46
N PRO A 90 16.37 12.08 -0.21
CA PRO A 90 17.42 12.84 0.43
C PRO A 90 16.75 13.78 1.42
N LEU A 91 16.67 13.34 2.68
CA LEU A 91 16.33 14.20 3.79
C LEU A 91 17.47 15.21 3.87
N GLY A 92 17.22 16.39 3.31
CA GLY A 92 17.97 17.59 3.64
C GLY A 92 18.09 17.70 5.16
N SER A 93 19.10 18.44 5.62
CA SER A 93 19.54 18.64 7.01
C SER A 93 18.47 19.17 7.98
N GLY A 94 17.32 18.51 8.08
CA GLY A 94 16.14 18.88 8.84
C GLY A 94 15.73 17.73 9.73
N THR A 95 15.24 18.06 10.90
CA THR A 95 14.75 17.10 11.91
C THR A 95 13.53 16.33 11.38
N LEU A 96 13.18 15.20 12.00
CA LEU A 96 11.93 14.47 11.67
C LEU A 96 10.69 15.38 11.74
N LEU A 97 10.71 16.34 12.66
CA LEU A 97 9.65 17.33 12.86
C LEU A 97 9.52 18.22 11.61
N ASP A 98 10.64 18.70 11.07
CA ASP A 98 10.65 19.56 9.88
C ASP A 98 10.08 18.83 8.65
N ASN A 99 10.38 17.54 8.53
CA ASN A 99 9.82 16.70 7.46
C ASN A 99 8.31 16.54 7.60
N LEU A 100 7.82 16.28 8.82
CA LEU A 100 6.38 16.20 9.08
C LEU A 100 5.69 17.54 8.78
N GLN A 101 6.26 18.66 9.23
CA GLN A 101 5.72 19.99 8.95
C GLN A 101 5.66 20.28 7.45
N THR A 102 6.68 19.87 6.71
CA THR A 102 6.71 20.01 5.25
C THR A 102 5.58 19.21 4.60
N GLN A 103 5.35 17.97 5.04
CA GLN A 103 4.24 17.15 4.54
C GLN A 103 2.88 17.77 4.85
N LEU A 104 2.68 18.28 6.07
CA LEU A 104 1.44 18.97 6.45
C LEU A 104 1.22 20.24 5.61
N ALA A 105 2.28 21.00 5.33
CA ALA A 105 2.20 22.22 4.53
C ALA A 105 1.70 21.93 3.10
N TYR A 106 2.11 20.84 2.46
CA TYR A 106 1.63 20.48 1.11
C TYR A 106 0.12 20.25 1.02
N THR A 107 -0.50 19.77 2.11
CA THR A 107 -1.95 19.53 2.14
C THR A 107 -2.77 20.79 2.43
N SER A 108 -2.10 21.87 2.84
CA SER A 108 -2.74 23.15 3.13
C SER A 108 -3.10 23.91 1.86
N ASP A 109 -4.04 24.83 1.99
CA ASP A 109 -4.44 25.72 0.89
C ASP A 109 -3.28 26.60 0.41
N ALA A 110 -2.36 27.00 1.32
CA ALA A 110 -1.20 27.82 0.97
C ALA A 110 -0.28 27.15 -0.07
N ALA A 111 -0.19 25.82 -0.07
CA ALA A 111 0.62 25.06 -1.02
C ALA A 111 -0.10 24.76 -2.34
N ARG A 112 -1.34 25.22 -2.54
CA ARG A 112 -2.19 24.85 -3.69
C ARG A 112 -2.82 26.07 -4.40
N PRO A 113 -2.02 27.06 -4.84
CA PRO A 113 -2.54 28.30 -5.43
C PRO A 113 -3.40 28.06 -6.67
N ASP A 114 -2.99 27.14 -7.57
CA ASP A 114 -3.70 26.86 -8.81
C ASP A 114 -5.09 26.21 -8.58
N ALA A 115 -5.22 25.38 -7.55
CA ALA A 115 -6.48 24.75 -7.20
C ALA A 115 -7.46 25.76 -6.60
N ILE A 116 -6.96 26.66 -5.75
CA ILE A 116 -7.75 27.70 -5.09
C ILE A 116 -8.22 28.74 -6.11
N GLN A 117 -7.31 29.24 -6.95
CA GLN A 117 -7.66 30.21 -7.99
C GLN A 117 -8.74 29.66 -8.92
N ARG A 118 -8.67 28.37 -9.28
CA ARG A 118 -9.72 27.71 -10.08
C ARG A 118 -11.08 27.66 -9.37
N ARG A 119 -11.11 27.52 -8.04
CA ARG A 119 -12.36 27.54 -7.26
C ARG A 119 -12.88 28.97 -7.08
N HIS A 120 -12.03 29.90 -6.70
CA HIS A 120 -12.37 31.31 -6.51
C HIS A 120 -12.84 31.97 -7.82
N LYS A 121 -12.24 31.61 -8.97
CA LYS A 121 -12.71 32.06 -10.30
C LYS A 121 -14.16 31.63 -10.59
N LYS A 122 -14.61 30.52 -10.02
CA LYS A 122 -15.99 30.04 -10.11
C LYS A 122 -16.91 30.63 -9.03
N GLY A 123 -16.38 31.48 -8.14
CA GLY A 123 -17.10 32.04 -7.00
C GLY A 123 -17.28 31.07 -5.82
N TYR A 124 -16.61 29.91 -5.84
CA TYR A 124 -16.70 28.93 -4.75
C TYR A 124 -15.52 29.07 -3.80
N ARG A 125 -15.78 28.91 -2.50
CA ARG A 125 -14.77 28.75 -1.46
C ARG A 125 -14.08 27.38 -1.54
N SER A 126 -12.89 27.27 -0.97
CA SER A 126 -12.19 26.01 -0.75
C SER A 126 -12.89 25.17 0.34
N ALA A 127 -12.56 23.89 0.42
CA ALA A 127 -13.08 23.02 1.47
C ALA A 127 -12.58 23.46 2.87
N ARG A 128 -11.32 23.90 2.98
CA ARG A 128 -10.73 24.41 4.23
C ARG A 128 -11.28 25.78 4.62
N GLU A 129 -11.56 26.66 3.65
CA GLU A 129 -12.23 27.94 3.89
C GLU A 129 -13.64 27.74 4.45
N ASN A 130 -14.41 26.79 3.91
CA ASN A 130 -15.73 26.46 4.45
C ASN A 130 -15.65 25.92 5.88
N LEU A 131 -14.64 25.10 6.16
CA LEU A 131 -14.43 24.53 7.48
C LEU A 131 -14.05 25.61 8.51
N ALA A 132 -13.17 26.55 8.13
CA ALA A 132 -12.77 27.66 8.99
C ALA A 132 -13.92 28.64 9.28
N ASP A 133 -14.91 28.74 8.39
CA ASP A 133 -16.13 29.53 8.61
C ASP A 133 -17.15 28.79 9.49
N LEU A 134 -17.14 27.46 9.49
CA LEU A 134 -18.08 26.63 10.23
C LEU A 134 -17.63 26.33 11.67
N CYS A 135 -16.35 26.08 11.87
CA CYS A 135 -15.78 25.62 13.14
C CYS A 135 -15.23 26.78 13.97
N ASP A 136 -15.29 26.64 15.30
CA ASP A 136 -14.67 27.62 16.20
C ASP A 136 -13.13 27.61 16.03
N GLN A 137 -12.49 28.75 16.33
CA GLN A 137 -11.04 28.91 16.16
C GLN A 137 -10.26 27.86 16.96
N ASN A 138 -9.34 27.17 16.28
CA ASN A 138 -8.47 26.13 16.84
C ASN A 138 -9.21 24.89 17.40
N SER A 139 -10.48 24.70 17.09
CA SER A 139 -11.28 23.56 17.57
C SER A 139 -11.19 22.33 16.66
N PHE A 140 -10.84 22.53 15.38
CA PHE A 140 -10.83 21.45 14.40
C PHE A 140 -9.62 20.51 14.54
N VAL A 141 -9.89 19.23 14.77
CA VAL A 141 -8.92 18.14 14.81
C VAL A 141 -9.12 17.25 13.58
N GLU A 142 -8.20 17.32 12.62
CA GLU A 142 -8.28 16.61 11.35
C GLU A 142 -7.82 15.16 11.46
N TYR A 143 -8.58 14.24 10.85
CA TYR A 143 -8.21 12.85 10.65
C TYR A 143 -7.94 12.58 9.18
N GLY A 144 -6.87 11.84 8.90
CA GLY A 144 -6.55 11.39 7.54
C GLY A 144 -6.03 12.48 6.60
N GLN A 145 -5.47 13.58 7.12
CA GLN A 145 -4.92 14.69 6.32
C GLN A 145 -3.89 14.23 5.27
N LEU A 146 -3.08 13.22 5.60
CA LEU A 146 -2.05 12.64 4.72
C LEU A 146 -2.56 11.47 3.86
N ALA A 147 -3.88 11.21 3.85
CA ALA A 147 -4.46 10.20 2.97
C ALA A 147 -4.29 10.61 1.50
N VAL A 148 -3.98 9.62 0.66
CA VAL A 148 -3.82 9.79 -0.79
C VAL A 148 -4.72 8.79 -1.51
N ALA A 149 -5.06 9.10 -2.76
CA ALA A 149 -5.88 8.21 -3.57
C ALA A 149 -5.22 6.82 -3.72
N ALA A 150 -6.04 5.77 -3.72
CA ALA A 150 -5.62 4.38 -3.89
C ALA A 150 -5.21 4.07 -5.36
N GLN A 151 -4.22 4.80 -5.88
CA GLN A 151 -3.75 4.72 -7.27
C GLN A 151 -2.23 4.51 -7.37
N ARG A 152 -1.61 3.94 -6.33
CA ARG A 152 -0.16 3.70 -6.24
C ARG A 152 0.41 2.83 -7.39
N GLY A 153 -0.42 2.01 -8.04
CA GLY A 153 0.00 1.23 -9.22
C GLY A 153 0.01 2.01 -10.53
N ARG A 154 -0.57 3.22 -10.59
CA ARG A 154 -0.69 4.03 -11.82
C ARG A 154 0.05 5.36 -11.77
N LYS A 155 0.36 5.85 -10.58
CA LYS A 155 0.96 7.17 -10.36
C LYS A 155 2.09 7.07 -9.35
N ASP A 156 3.06 7.94 -9.54
CA ASP A 156 4.19 8.08 -8.62
C ASP A 156 3.73 8.60 -7.25
N ALA A 157 4.44 8.18 -6.19
CA ALA A 157 4.07 8.48 -4.82
C ALA A 157 4.04 9.98 -4.52
N ASP A 158 4.94 10.77 -5.10
CA ASP A 158 5.01 12.20 -4.83
C ASP A 158 3.95 12.98 -5.61
N SER A 159 3.63 12.53 -6.83
CA SER A 159 2.50 13.06 -7.59
C SER A 159 1.18 12.88 -6.84
N LEU A 160 0.99 11.74 -6.17
CA LEU A 160 -0.22 11.45 -5.39
C LEU A 160 -0.38 12.37 -4.18
N LYS A 161 0.73 12.69 -3.49
CA LYS A 161 0.72 13.62 -2.34
C LYS A 161 0.28 15.02 -2.75
N LEU A 162 0.73 15.50 -3.91
CA LEU A 162 0.43 16.85 -4.40
C LEU A 162 -0.97 16.95 -5.02
N GLU A 163 -1.36 15.97 -5.82
CA GLU A 163 -2.63 16.01 -6.58
C GLU A 163 -3.84 15.61 -5.75
N THR A 164 -3.68 14.63 -4.85
CA THR A 164 -4.78 14.00 -4.10
C THR A 164 -4.61 14.09 -2.57
N PRO A 165 -4.42 15.30 -2.00
CA PRO A 165 -4.33 15.44 -0.55
C PRO A 165 -5.67 15.11 0.12
N ALA A 166 -5.59 14.42 1.25
CA ALA A 166 -6.72 13.87 2.00
C ALA A 166 -7.71 13.04 1.14
N ASP A 167 -7.24 12.47 0.03
CA ASP A 167 -8.10 11.82 -0.99
C ASP A 167 -9.32 12.67 -1.42
N GLY A 168 -9.18 14.00 -1.35
CA GLY A 168 -10.27 14.94 -1.67
C GLY A 168 -11.37 15.07 -0.61
N VAL A 169 -11.25 14.43 0.56
CA VAL A 169 -12.23 14.49 1.65
C VAL A 169 -11.55 14.93 2.95
N ILE A 170 -12.04 16.02 3.54
CA ILE A 170 -11.56 16.49 4.85
C ILE A 170 -12.48 15.95 5.93
N THR A 171 -11.92 15.23 6.91
CA THR A 171 -12.68 14.67 8.04
C THR A 171 -12.06 15.06 9.37
N GLY A 172 -12.86 15.29 10.40
CA GLY A 172 -12.37 15.78 11.68
C GLY A 172 -13.46 15.92 12.73
N LEU A 173 -13.05 16.27 13.95
CA LEU A 173 -13.92 16.70 15.04
C LEU A 173 -13.75 18.21 15.23
N ALA A 174 -14.84 18.91 15.56
CA ALA A 174 -14.81 20.33 15.92
C ALA A 174 -16.00 20.70 16.80
N THR A 175 -15.87 21.84 17.48
CA THR A 175 -16.97 22.57 18.11
C THR A 175 -17.53 23.62 17.15
N ILE A 176 -18.81 23.92 17.33
CA ILE A 176 -19.55 24.93 16.57
C ILE A 176 -20.38 25.72 17.57
N ASN A 177 -20.13 27.03 17.68
CA ASN A 177 -20.86 27.94 18.58
C ASN A 177 -20.82 27.50 20.05
N SER A 178 -19.67 26.98 20.51
CA SER A 178 -19.48 26.63 21.94
C SER A 178 -19.09 27.83 22.80
#